data_AF-A0A3D9V6R1-F1
#
_entry.id   AF-A0A3D9V6R1-F1
#
_cell.length_a   1.000
_cell.length_b   1.000
_cell.length_c   1.000
_cell.angle_alpha   90.00
_cell.angle_beta   90.00
_cell.angle_gamma   90.00
#
_symmetry.space_group_name_H-M   'P 1'
#
loop_
_entity.id
_entity.type
_entity.pdbx_description
1 polymer ?
#
loop_
_entity_poly.entity_id
_entity_poly.type
_entity_poly.pdbx_seq_one_letter_code
_entity_poly.pdbx_strand_id
1 'polypeptide(L)'
;MIRVVGQARCAGAVVESDPWLELKISWLPRPADQPLYLRLSGSGGGQVELKFEGETGRLLQAVIIDTPPLLDLDKEERPIAQPDMSVPVVDLSIWGSKENADVSTPARSIVEMVADLSYSKSERIKVLRLSEAEVSDYCGCQNAWVGVSRHGELATIAALDVSHGA
;
A
#
# COMPACT_ATOMS: atom_id res chain seq x y z
N MET A 1 2.42 12.13 -4.81
CA MET A 1 2.61 11.81 -3.39
C MET A 1 1.28 11.38 -2.78
N ILE A 2 1.23 10.21 -2.14
CA ILE A 2 0.04 9.68 -1.47
C ILE A 2 0.13 10.09 0.01
N ARG A 3 -0.75 11.00 0.44
CA ARG A 3 -0.68 11.55 1.80
C ARG A 3 -1.42 10.67 2.80
N VAL A 4 -0.74 10.22 3.84
CA VAL A 4 -1.29 9.56 5.01
C VAL A 4 -1.75 10.62 6.02
N VAL A 5 -2.98 10.50 6.49
CA VAL A 5 -3.63 11.43 7.44
C VAL A 5 -3.96 10.78 8.77
N GLY A 6 -3.79 9.45 8.88
CA GLY A 6 -4.03 8.72 10.12
C GLY A 6 -3.81 7.22 9.95
N GLN A 7 -4.33 6.47 10.92
CA GLN A 7 -4.29 5.01 10.96
C GLN A 7 -5.65 4.46 11.36
N ALA A 8 -6.00 3.28 10.86
CA ALA A 8 -7.18 2.54 11.24
C ALA A 8 -6.80 1.17 11.79
N ARG A 9 -7.65 0.61 12.66
CA ARG A 9 -7.46 -0.75 13.18
C ARG A 9 -7.54 -1.77 12.04
N CYS A 10 -6.68 -2.77 12.14
CA CYS A 10 -6.63 -3.90 11.23
C CYS A 10 -6.83 -5.20 12.03
N ALA A 11 -7.64 -6.11 11.50
CA ALA A 11 -7.89 -7.42 12.12
C ALA A 11 -6.89 -8.49 11.63
N GLY A 12 -6.29 -8.28 10.46
CA GLY A 12 -5.32 -9.19 9.87
C GLY A 12 -4.94 -8.79 8.45
N ALA A 13 -3.92 -9.45 7.91
CA ALA A 13 -3.48 -9.25 6.54
C ALA A 13 -3.26 -10.61 5.87
N VAL A 14 -3.72 -10.73 4.63
CA VAL A 14 -3.48 -11.90 3.78
C VAL A 14 -2.46 -11.50 2.72
N VAL A 15 -1.34 -12.21 2.69
CA VAL A 15 -0.28 -12.04 1.69
C VAL A 15 -0.38 -13.21 0.71
N GLU A 16 -0.53 -12.89 -0.56
CA GLU A 16 -0.60 -13.84 -1.67
C GLU A 16 0.55 -13.55 -2.64
N SER A 17 1.21 -14.60 -3.11
CA SER A 17 2.16 -14.51 -4.21
C SER A 17 2.34 -15.82 -4.94
N ASP A 18 2.52 -15.74 -6.26
CA ASP A 18 2.73 -16.88 -7.15
C ASP A 18 3.58 -16.46 -8.38
N PRO A 19 3.92 -17.36 -9.31
CA PRO A 19 4.75 -17.02 -10.48
C PRO A 19 4.19 -15.95 -11.42
N TRP A 20 2.89 -15.63 -11.32
CA TRP A 20 2.20 -14.62 -12.13
C TRP A 20 1.78 -13.39 -11.31
N LEU A 21 1.89 -13.47 -9.98
CA LEU A 21 1.53 -12.41 -9.05
C LEU A 21 2.65 -12.26 -7.99
N GLU A 22 3.55 -11.30 -8.20
CA GLU A 22 4.71 -11.13 -7.32
C GLU A 22 4.32 -10.82 -5.87
N LEU A 23 3.31 -9.96 -5.69
CA LEU A 23 2.79 -9.57 -4.39
C LEU A 23 1.36 -9.05 -4.47
N LYS A 24 0.50 -9.61 -3.63
CA LYS A 24 -0.80 -9.05 -3.27
C LYS A 24 -0.98 -9.11 -1.77
N ILE A 25 -1.34 -7.98 -1.18
CA ILE A 25 -1.65 -7.88 0.25
C ILE A 25 -3.09 -7.40 0.38
N SER A 26 -3.90 -8.11 1.15
CA SER A 26 -5.26 -7.69 1.50
C SER A 26 -5.37 -7.50 3.01
N TRP A 27 -5.69 -6.28 3.46
CA TRP A 27 -5.93 -5.97 4.87
C TRP A 27 -7.41 -6.18 5.23
N LEU A 28 -7.67 -6.66 6.45
CA LEU A 28 -8.99 -7.02 6.95
C LEU A 28 -9.48 -6.03 8.04
N PRO A 29 -10.79 -5.78 8.14
CA PRO A 29 -11.87 -6.31 7.29
C PRO A 29 -11.90 -5.65 5.91
N ARG A 30 -12.44 -6.32 4.90
CA ARG A 30 -12.75 -5.70 3.60
C ARG A 30 -14.23 -5.28 3.61
N PRO A 31 -14.55 -3.99 3.44
CA PRO A 31 -15.93 -3.53 3.37
C PRO A 31 -16.63 -4.11 2.14
N ALA A 32 -17.95 -4.15 2.16
CA ALA A 32 -18.75 -4.59 1.01
C ALA A 32 -18.81 -3.53 -0.10
N ASP A 33 -18.57 -2.27 0.24
CA ASP A 33 -18.65 -1.15 -0.69
C ASP A 33 -17.54 -1.19 -1.74
N GLN A 34 -17.81 -0.54 -2.88
CA GLN A 34 -16.84 -0.42 -3.96
C GLN A 34 -15.62 0.39 -3.49
N PRO A 35 -14.39 -0.15 -3.60
CA PRO A 35 -13.21 0.58 -3.19
C PRO A 35 -12.87 1.71 -4.17
N LEU A 36 -12.08 2.66 -3.70
CA LEU A 36 -11.35 3.59 -4.54
C LEU A 36 -10.04 2.96 -5.00
N TYR A 37 -9.68 3.20 -6.25
CA TYR A 37 -8.52 2.63 -6.90
C TYR A 37 -7.51 3.74 -7.18
N LEU A 38 -6.25 3.48 -6.84
CA LEU A 38 -5.10 4.25 -7.27
C LEU A 38 -4.18 3.34 -8.08
N ARG A 39 -3.96 3.69 -9.35
CA ARG A 39 -3.00 3.01 -10.21
C ARG A 39 -1.73 3.82 -10.31
N LEU A 40 -0.62 3.21 -9.94
CA LEU A 40 0.70 3.81 -10.02
C LEU A 40 1.44 3.19 -11.19
N SER A 41 1.91 4.04 -12.10
CA SER A 41 2.82 3.65 -13.17
C SER A 41 4.23 4.09 -12.81
N GLY A 42 5.16 3.14 -12.81
CA GLY A 42 6.57 3.44 -12.52
C GLY A 42 7.22 4.21 -13.66
N SER A 43 7.93 5.29 -13.36
CA SER A 43 8.74 6.05 -14.33
C SER A 43 9.79 5.16 -15.02
N GLY A 44 10.33 4.19 -14.28
CA GLY A 44 11.25 3.14 -14.75
C GLY A 44 10.59 1.82 -15.17
N GLY A 45 9.25 1.78 -15.24
CA GLY A 45 8.47 0.56 -15.51
C GLY A 45 7.78 -0.02 -14.28
N GLY A 46 6.95 -1.04 -14.49
CA GLY A 46 6.10 -1.63 -13.47
C GLY A 46 4.79 -0.87 -13.23
N GLN A 47 3.84 -1.58 -12.63
CA GLN A 47 2.51 -1.07 -12.33
C GLN A 47 2.01 -1.65 -11.02
N VAL A 48 1.45 -0.77 -10.18
CA VAL A 48 0.86 -1.14 -8.88
C VAL A 48 -0.56 -0.63 -8.82
N GLU A 49 -1.46 -1.43 -8.24
CA GLU A 49 -2.80 -1.01 -7.88
C GLU A 49 -2.96 -1.01 -6.35
N LEU A 50 -3.35 0.13 -5.80
CA LEU A 50 -3.75 0.28 -4.41
C LEU A 50 -5.26 0.49 -4.33
N LYS A 51 -5.89 -0.09 -3.32
CA LYS A 51 -7.33 0.05 -3.07
C LYS A 51 -7.57 0.64 -1.69
N PHE A 52 -8.46 1.61 -1.63
CA PHE A 52 -8.82 2.33 -0.41
C PHE A 52 -10.32 2.28 -0.15
N GLU A 53 -10.70 2.32 1.12
CA GLU A 53 -12.09 2.47 1.55
C GLU A 53 -12.57 3.88 1.25
N GLY A 54 -13.70 4.01 0.53
CA GLY A 54 -14.15 5.31 0.02
C GLY A 54 -14.65 6.30 1.06
N GLU A 55 -15.08 5.82 2.23
CA GLU A 55 -15.54 6.67 3.33
C GLU A 55 -14.37 7.17 4.20
N THR A 56 -13.41 6.29 4.49
CA THR A 56 -12.38 6.56 5.49
C THR A 56 -11.02 6.86 4.90
N GLY A 57 -10.71 6.38 3.69
CA GLY A 57 -9.36 6.39 3.12
C GLY A 57 -8.46 5.26 3.64
N ARG A 58 -9.00 4.29 4.39
CA ARG A 58 -8.25 3.13 4.88
C ARG A 58 -7.72 2.28 3.71
N LEU A 59 -6.44 1.92 3.74
CA LEU A 59 -5.86 1.01 2.74
C LEU A 59 -6.44 -0.41 2.92
N LEU A 60 -6.96 -0.97 1.82
CA LEU A 60 -7.62 -2.27 1.77
C LEU A 60 -6.78 -3.33 1.06
N GLN A 61 -6.08 -2.93 0.00
CA GLN A 61 -5.29 -3.86 -0.81
C GLN A 61 -4.16 -3.16 -1.54
N ALA A 62 -3.06 -3.87 -1.74
CA ALA A 62 -1.97 -3.50 -2.63
C ALA A 62 -1.64 -4.69 -3.54
N VAL A 63 -1.48 -4.44 -4.83
CA VAL A 63 -1.21 -5.47 -5.84
C VAL A 63 -0.13 -4.97 -6.78
N ILE A 64 0.92 -5.77 -6.98
CA ILE A 64 1.85 -5.58 -8.09
C ILE A 64 1.21 -6.20 -9.33
N ILE A 65 0.89 -5.37 -10.33
CA ILE A 65 0.31 -5.77 -11.62
C ILE A 65 1.43 -6.11 -12.61
N ASP A 66 2.44 -5.25 -12.67
CA ASP A 66 3.67 -5.47 -13.42
C ASP A 66 4.84 -5.13 -12.49
N THR A 67 5.85 -5.99 -12.45
CA THR A 67 6.92 -5.92 -11.47
C THR A 67 7.77 -4.66 -11.69
N PRO A 68 7.87 -3.74 -10.71
CA PRO A 68 8.79 -2.62 -10.80
C PRO A 68 10.25 -3.09 -10.93
N PRO A 69 11.17 -2.20 -11.37
CA PRO A 69 12.59 -2.50 -11.40
C PRO A 69 13.10 -3.09 -10.09
N LEU A 70 13.82 -4.21 -10.21
CA LEU A 70 14.43 -4.88 -9.06
C LEU A 70 15.63 -4.08 -8.58
N LEU A 71 15.52 -3.48 -7.40
CA LEU A 71 16.62 -2.76 -6.74
C LEU A 71 16.95 -3.46 -5.42
N ASP A 72 18.23 -3.78 -5.25
CA ASP A 72 18.74 -4.46 -4.05
C ASP A 72 18.87 -3.54 -2.82
N LEU A 73 18.34 -2.32 -2.90
CA LEU A 73 18.57 -1.25 -1.94
C LEU A 73 17.86 -1.45 -0.59
N ASP A 74 16.82 -2.31 -0.55
CA ASP A 74 15.87 -2.37 0.58
C ASP A 74 15.81 -3.74 1.27
N LYS A 75 16.85 -4.58 1.09
CA LYS A 75 16.88 -5.96 1.59
C LYS A 75 16.76 -6.13 3.12
N GLU A 76 16.93 -5.05 3.89
CA GLU A 76 17.05 -5.13 5.36
C GLU A 76 16.12 -4.20 6.16
N GLU A 77 15.07 -3.65 5.57
CA GLU A 77 14.06 -2.92 6.35
C GLU A 77 13.10 -3.90 7.04
N ARG A 78 13.56 -4.52 8.12
CA ARG A 78 12.65 -5.08 9.12
C ARG A 78 11.94 -3.91 9.80
N PRO A 79 10.62 -3.92 9.94
CA PRO A 79 9.98 -3.19 11.01
C PRO A 79 10.55 -3.75 12.33
N ILE A 80 11.29 -2.91 13.05
CA ILE A 80 11.95 -3.23 14.32
C ILE A 80 10.91 -3.53 15.42
N ALA A 81 9.63 -3.22 15.20
CA ALA A 81 8.55 -3.34 16.16
C ALA A 81 7.50 -4.39 15.78
N GLN A 82 6.87 -4.97 16.81
CA GLN A 82 5.68 -5.80 16.63
C GLN A 82 4.58 -5.00 15.90
N PRO A 83 3.81 -5.64 15.00
CA PRO A 83 2.70 -4.98 14.33
C PRO A 83 1.71 -4.45 15.38
N ASP A 84 1.38 -3.16 15.27
CA ASP A 84 0.43 -2.44 16.11
C ASP A 84 -1.04 -2.72 15.73
N MET A 85 -1.25 -3.66 14.80
CA MET A 85 -2.53 -4.05 14.24
C MET A 85 -3.25 -2.85 13.62
N SER A 86 -2.50 -2.06 12.85
CA SER A 86 -3.00 -0.89 12.15
C SER A 86 -2.66 -0.89 10.65
N VAL A 87 -3.34 -0.03 9.91
CA VAL A 87 -3.15 0.20 8.48
C VAL A 87 -3.33 1.71 8.21
N PRO A 88 -2.60 2.32 7.27
CA PRO A 88 -2.71 3.76 7.05
C PRO A 88 -4.07 4.15 6.47
N VAL A 89 -4.45 5.37 6.80
CA VAL A 89 -5.58 6.11 6.23
C VAL A 89 -5.02 7.25 5.39
N VAL A 90 -5.45 7.37 4.13
CA VAL A 90 -4.97 8.39 3.20
C VAL A 90 -5.96 9.53 2.99
N ASP A 91 -5.43 10.67 2.57
CA ASP A 91 -6.19 11.82 2.11
C ASP A 91 -6.96 11.46 0.82
N LEU A 92 -8.28 11.55 0.89
CA LEU A 92 -9.16 11.21 -0.24
C LEU A 92 -9.27 12.32 -1.29
N SER A 93 -8.69 13.50 -1.06
CA SER A 93 -8.80 14.65 -1.98
C SER A 93 -8.29 14.37 -3.40
N ILE A 94 -7.40 13.38 -3.58
CA ILE A 94 -6.90 13.01 -4.91
C ILE A 94 -7.98 12.42 -5.83
N TRP A 95 -9.08 11.88 -5.27
CA TRP A 95 -10.24 11.41 -6.03
C TRP A 95 -11.26 12.52 -6.32
N GLY A 96 -11.01 13.74 -5.84
CA GLY A 96 -11.88 14.91 -5.97
C GLY A 96 -13.17 14.81 -5.15
N SER A 97 -13.88 15.93 -5.00
CA SER A 97 -15.18 15.99 -4.33
C SER A 97 -16.29 16.23 -5.35
N LYS A 98 -17.44 15.56 -5.21
CA LYS A 98 -18.62 15.89 -6.03
C LYS A 98 -19.16 17.26 -5.63
N GLU A 99 -19.35 18.16 -6.59
CA GLU A 99 -19.78 19.55 -6.34
C GLU A 99 -21.17 19.71 -5.69
N ASN A 100 -21.98 18.65 -5.56
CA ASN A 100 -23.35 18.69 -5.03
C ASN A 100 -23.72 17.51 -4.10
N ALA A 101 -22.74 16.77 -3.58
CA ALA A 101 -22.97 15.72 -2.58
C ALA A 101 -22.40 16.17 -1.23
N ASP A 102 -22.81 15.52 -0.14
CA ASP A 102 -22.10 15.64 1.14
C ASP A 102 -20.60 15.51 0.89
N VAL A 103 -19.84 16.43 1.50
CA VAL A 103 -18.42 16.76 1.22
C VAL A 103 -17.48 15.53 1.28
N SER A 104 -17.97 14.39 1.76
CA SER A 104 -17.27 13.12 1.88
C SER A 104 -17.33 12.20 0.67
N THR A 105 -18.11 12.47 -0.40
CA THR A 105 -18.21 11.51 -1.53
C THR A 105 -17.18 11.79 -2.64
N PRO A 106 -16.29 10.82 -2.95
CA PRO A 106 -15.32 10.94 -4.04
C PRO A 106 -15.98 11.17 -5.41
N ALA A 107 -15.40 12.06 -6.22
CA ALA A 107 -15.89 12.35 -7.57
C ALA A 107 -15.60 11.22 -8.56
N ARG A 108 -14.51 10.48 -8.34
CA ARG A 108 -14.03 9.38 -9.20
C ARG A 108 -13.71 8.16 -8.34
N SER A 109 -13.86 6.98 -8.91
CA SER A 109 -13.44 5.72 -8.28
C SER A 109 -12.02 5.31 -8.63
N ILE A 110 -11.43 5.85 -9.70
CA ILE A 110 -10.09 5.50 -10.18
C ILE A 110 -9.27 6.77 -10.39
N VAL A 111 -8.06 6.76 -9.86
CA VAL A 111 -7.02 7.78 -10.09
C VAL A 111 -5.77 7.06 -10.61
N GLU A 112 -5.08 7.70 -11.54
CA GLU A 112 -3.82 7.22 -12.10
C GLU A 112 -2.72 8.24 -11.80
N MET A 113 -1.56 7.77 -11.36
CA MET A 113 -0.40 8.61 -11.02
C MET A 113 0.89 7.95 -11.49
N VAL A 114 1.91 8.78 -11.72
CA VAL A 114 3.28 8.32 -11.96
C VAL A 114 4.04 8.39 -10.62
N ALA A 115 4.88 7.39 -10.36
CA ALA A 115 5.74 7.31 -9.19
C ALA A 115 7.08 6.66 -9.54
N ASP A 116 8.09 6.84 -8.71
CA ASP A 116 9.36 6.14 -8.81
C ASP A 116 9.26 4.82 -8.05
N LEU A 117 8.74 3.81 -8.74
CA LEU A 117 8.50 2.49 -8.18
C LEU A 117 9.78 1.66 -8.18
N SER A 118 10.04 0.96 -7.09
CA SER A 118 11.04 -0.12 -7.06
C SER A 118 10.54 -1.29 -6.24
N TYR A 119 11.08 -2.46 -6.54
CA TYR A 119 10.74 -3.68 -5.84
C TYR A 119 12.01 -4.41 -5.41
N SER A 120 12.00 -4.94 -4.19
CA SER A 120 13.04 -5.83 -3.72
C SER A 120 12.41 -7.08 -3.13
N LYS A 121 13.05 -8.22 -3.34
CA LYS A 121 12.63 -9.48 -2.75
C LYS A 121 13.82 -10.28 -2.24
N SER A 122 13.63 -10.89 -1.08
CA SER A 122 14.49 -11.90 -0.51
C SER A 122 13.68 -13.16 -0.23
N GLU A 123 14.30 -14.19 0.31
CA GLU A 123 13.60 -15.41 0.75
C GLU A 123 12.54 -15.16 1.84
N ARG A 124 12.60 -14.02 2.53
CA ARG A 124 11.74 -13.75 3.71
C ARG A 124 10.85 -12.53 3.57
N ILE A 125 11.27 -11.53 2.81
CA ILE A 125 10.57 -10.25 2.73
C ILE A 125 10.51 -9.77 1.29
N LYS A 126 9.34 -9.20 0.96
CA LYS A 126 9.05 -8.51 -0.28
C LYS A 126 8.78 -7.05 0.07
N VAL A 127 9.46 -6.13 -0.60
CA VAL A 127 9.37 -4.70 -0.32
C VAL A 127 9.09 -3.97 -1.63
N LEU A 128 7.97 -3.26 -1.65
CA LEU A 128 7.56 -2.38 -2.72
C LEU A 128 7.76 -0.94 -2.25
N ARG A 129 8.66 -0.19 -2.88
CA ARG A 129 8.74 1.26 -2.69
C ARG A 129 7.85 1.98 -3.69
N LEU A 130 7.17 2.99 -3.17
CA LEU A 130 6.21 3.83 -3.88
C LEU A 130 6.68 5.28 -3.98
N SER A 131 7.74 5.65 -3.26
CA SER A 131 8.39 6.96 -3.30
C SER A 131 9.87 6.85 -2.88
N GLU A 132 10.68 7.85 -3.21
CA GLU A 132 12.05 7.99 -2.72
C GLU A 132 12.14 8.50 -1.26
N ALA A 133 11.00 8.88 -0.64
CA ALA A 133 11.00 9.42 0.70
C ALA A 133 11.45 8.38 1.74
N GLU A 134 12.31 8.80 2.67
CA GLU A 134 12.77 7.96 3.77
C GLU A 134 11.62 7.64 4.73
N VAL A 135 11.47 6.36 5.09
CA VAL A 135 10.46 5.91 6.03
C VAL A 135 10.85 6.36 7.45
N SER A 136 9.94 7.05 8.14
CA SER A 136 10.11 7.40 9.56
C SER A 136 9.34 6.46 10.48
N ASP A 137 8.19 5.96 10.02
CA ASP A 137 7.25 5.20 10.84
C ASP A 137 6.65 4.04 10.03
N TYR A 138 6.23 2.98 10.73
CA TYR A 138 5.52 1.87 10.10
C TYR A 138 4.17 1.63 10.77
N CYS A 139 3.17 1.34 9.96
CA CYS A 139 1.89 0.76 10.38
C CYS A 139 1.92 -0.74 10.05
N GLY A 140 1.69 -1.61 11.03
CA GLY A 140 1.86 -3.05 10.85
C GLY A 140 0.60 -3.84 11.15
N CYS A 141 0.26 -4.78 10.28
CA CYS A 141 -0.80 -5.75 10.53
C CYS A 141 -0.33 -7.15 10.14
N GLN A 142 -0.04 -7.98 11.15
CA GLN A 142 0.51 -9.32 10.99
C GLN A 142 1.78 -9.33 10.10
N ASN A 143 1.71 -9.98 8.95
CA ASN A 143 2.82 -10.21 8.02
C ASN A 143 2.98 -9.09 6.98
N ALA A 144 2.33 -7.95 7.17
CA ALA A 144 2.39 -6.82 6.24
C ALA A 144 2.57 -5.50 6.98
N TRP A 145 3.36 -4.60 6.38
CA TRP A 145 3.66 -3.28 6.91
C TRP A 145 3.60 -2.22 5.83
N VAL A 146 3.27 -1.00 6.24
CA VAL A 146 3.29 0.17 5.38
C VAL A 146 4.17 1.23 6.04
N GLY A 147 5.24 1.59 5.36
CA GLY A 147 6.17 2.65 5.76
C GLY A 147 5.62 4.01 5.35
N VAL A 148 5.64 4.94 6.30
CA VAL A 148 5.22 6.33 6.14
C VAL A 148 6.43 7.22 6.40
N SER A 149 6.65 8.20 5.53
CA SER A 149 7.73 9.16 5.69
C SER A 149 7.40 10.20 6.77
N ARG A 150 8.42 10.94 7.20
CA ARG A 150 8.26 12.03 8.19
C ARG A 150 7.29 13.13 7.73
N HIS A 151 7.06 13.24 6.44
CA HIS A 151 6.13 14.20 5.84
C HIS A 151 4.73 13.64 5.63
N GLY A 152 4.46 12.42 6.09
CA GLY A 152 3.18 11.74 5.94
C GLY A 152 2.98 11.19 4.54
N GLU A 153 4.04 10.84 3.80
CA GLU A 153 3.92 10.15 2.51
C GLU A 153 3.90 8.63 2.72
N LEU A 154 2.99 7.94 2.04
CA LEU A 154 3.04 6.48 1.94
C LEU A 154 4.24 6.10 1.05
N ALA A 155 5.32 5.65 1.67
CA ALA A 155 6.60 5.47 1.01
C ALA A 155 6.88 4.02 0.61
N THR A 156 6.49 3.05 1.46
CA THR A 156 6.86 1.64 1.27
C THR A 156 5.72 0.72 1.70
N ILE A 157 5.55 -0.40 1.02
CA ILE A 157 4.71 -1.53 1.43
C ILE A 157 5.60 -2.78 1.49
N ALA A 158 5.59 -3.47 2.63
CA ALA A 158 6.40 -4.66 2.84
C ALA A 158 5.53 -5.83 3.33
N ALA A 159 5.93 -7.06 3.00
CA ALA A 159 5.31 -8.27 3.50
C ALA A 159 6.31 -9.40 3.71
N LEU A 160 6.03 -10.26 4.69
CA LEU A 160 6.74 -11.53 4.82
C LEU A 160 6.31 -12.47 3.70
N ASP A 161 7.29 -13.12 3.11
CA ASP A 161 7.04 -14.24 2.22
C ASP A 161 6.75 -15.49 3.07
N VAL A 162 5.46 -15.85 3.14
CA VAL A 162 4.98 -17.03 3.89
C VAL A 162 4.96 -18.30 3.03
N SER A 163 5.59 -18.30 1.85
CA SER A 163 5.55 -19.41 0.89
C SER A 163 6.23 -20.73 1.34
N HIS A 164 6.65 -20.88 2.60
CA HIS A 164 7.26 -22.12 3.12
C HIS A 164 6.74 -22.49 4.52
N GLY A 165 5.49 -22.95 4.58
CA GLY A 165 4.86 -23.44 5.81
C GLY A 165 3.85 -24.57 5.57
N ALA A 166 4.26 -25.65 4.92
CA ALA A 166 3.64 -26.97 5.00
C ALA A 166 4.68 -28.06 4.68
#